data_AF-A0A0Q6V7M9-F1
#
_entry.id   AF-A0A0Q6V7M9-F1
#
_cell.length_a   1.000
_cell.length_b   1.000
_cell.length_c   1.000
_cell.angle_alpha   90.00
_cell.angle_beta   90.00
_cell.angle_gamma   90.00
#
_symmetry.space_group_name_H-M   'P 1'
#
loop_
_entity.id
_entity.type
_entity.pdbx_description
1 polymer ?
#
loop_
_entity_poly.entity_id
_entity_poly.type
_entity_poly.pdbx_seq_one_letter_code
_entity_poly.pdbx_strand_id
1 'polypeptide(L)'
;MFRAMSDLPLILLLVEDEPLREALRFSLETEGYAVTARPDGRPVAAVVIDDGGEALPDPGESPTVVLTGDVERFRRRGVGGVSLVEKPLLGDALSVRLEQLLKPSILSSRP
;
A
#
# COMPACT_ATOMS: atom_id res chain seq x y z
N MET A 1 -3.91 -15.15 -22.43
CA MET A 1 -4.66 -15.60 -21.24
C MET A 1 -5.04 -14.34 -20.47
N PHE A 2 -6.29 -13.88 -20.57
CA PHE A 2 -6.75 -12.69 -19.86
C PHE A 2 -7.15 -13.10 -18.44
N ARG A 3 -6.46 -12.57 -17.42
CA ARG A 3 -6.87 -12.72 -16.02
C ARG A 3 -8.12 -11.85 -15.83
N ALA A 4 -9.20 -12.42 -15.30
CA ALA A 4 -10.39 -11.64 -15.00
C ALA A 4 -10.03 -10.54 -13.99
N MET A 5 -10.58 -9.33 -14.15
CA MET A 5 -10.33 -8.20 -13.23
C MET A 5 -10.63 -8.54 -11.76
N SER A 6 -11.46 -9.57 -11.52
CA SER A 6 -11.81 -10.08 -10.20
C SER A 6 -10.70 -10.87 -9.47
N ASP A 7 -9.59 -11.20 -10.14
CA ASP A 7 -8.44 -11.92 -9.53
C ASP A 7 -7.23 -11.01 -9.24
N LEU A 8 -7.31 -9.71 -9.49
CA LEU A 8 -6.21 -8.79 -9.20
C LEU A 8 -6.19 -8.43 -7.71
N PRO A 9 -5.02 -8.32 -7.06
CA PRO A 9 -4.95 -7.90 -5.67
C PRO A 9 -5.50 -6.47 -5.56
N LEU A 10 -6.51 -6.28 -4.71
CA LEU A 10 -7.16 -4.99 -4.50
C LEU A 10 -6.34 -4.13 -3.54
N ILE A 11 -5.93 -2.94 -3.99
CA ILE A 11 -5.22 -1.94 -3.21
C ILE A 11 -6.18 -0.79 -2.85
N LEU A 12 -6.26 -0.46 -1.56
CA LEU A 12 -6.97 0.73 -1.10
C LEU A 12 -5.98 1.90 -0.99
N LEU A 13 -6.22 2.97 -1.78
CA LEU A 13 -5.43 4.19 -1.76
C LEU A 13 -6.10 5.26 -0.88
N LEU A 14 -5.54 5.51 0.30
CA LEU A 14 -5.89 6.59 1.21
C LEU A 14 -4.91 7.76 1.00
N VAL A 15 -5.08 8.45 -0.13
CA VAL A 15 -4.28 9.61 -0.54
C VAL A 15 -5.23 10.78 -0.76
N GLU A 16 -5.03 11.86 -0.01
CA GLU A 16 -5.89 13.05 -0.09
C GLU A 16 -5.63 13.87 -1.36
N ASP A 17 -4.36 14.01 -1.74
CA ASP A 17 -3.95 14.70 -2.96
C ASP A 17 -4.46 13.94 -4.21
N GLU A 18 -5.44 14.53 -4.89
CA GLU A 18 -6.10 13.92 -6.04
C GLU A 18 -5.15 13.67 -7.23
N PRO A 19 -4.28 14.62 -7.63
CA PRO A 19 -3.28 14.37 -8.68
C PRO A 19 -2.36 13.19 -8.37
N LEU A 20 -1.81 13.12 -7.16
CA LEU A 20 -0.97 12.03 -6.70
C LEU A 20 -1.75 10.71 -6.68
N ARG A 21 -2.99 10.73 -6.16
CA ARG A 21 -3.84 9.54 -6.11
C ARG A 21 -4.11 8.97 -7.50
N GLU A 22 -4.43 9.81 -8.49
CA GLU A 22 -4.67 9.35 -9.87
C GLU A 22 -3.39 8.85 -10.53
N ALA A 23 -2.25 9.50 -10.29
CA ALA A 23 -0.96 9.03 -10.78
C ALA A 23 -0.58 7.64 -10.21
N LEU A 24 -0.74 7.47 -8.89
CA LEU A 24 -0.50 6.20 -8.21
C LEU A 24 -1.45 5.11 -8.67
N ARG A 25 -2.75 5.45 -8.81
CA ARG A 25 -3.75 4.53 -9.33
C ARG A 25 -3.35 4.03 -10.71
N PHE A 26 -3.03 4.94 -11.63
CA PHE A 26 -2.61 4.58 -12.99
C PHE A 26 -1.39 3.66 -12.96
N SER A 27 -0.36 4.02 -12.20
CA SER A 27 0.86 3.20 -12.07
C SER A 27 0.54 1.77 -11.60
N LEU A 28 -0.20 1.64 -10.50
CA LEU A 28 -0.54 0.34 -9.91
C LEU A 28 -1.45 -0.49 -10.83
N GLU A 29 -2.41 0.13 -11.50
CA GLU A 29 -3.26 -0.57 -12.47
C GLU A 29 -2.43 -1.11 -13.66
N THR A 30 -1.42 -0.37 -14.13
CA THR A 30 -0.51 -0.86 -15.19
C THR A 30 0.37 -2.03 -14.75
N GLU A 31 0.61 -2.17 -13.45
CA GLU A 31 1.37 -3.27 -12.84
C GLU A 31 0.49 -4.49 -12.51
N GLY A 32 -0.82 -4.40 -12.74
CA GLY A 32 -1.75 -5.52 -12.55
C GLY A 32 -2.39 -5.57 -11.16
N TYR A 33 -2.49 -4.44 -10.46
CA TYR A 33 -3.31 -4.31 -9.27
C TYR A 33 -4.72 -3.79 -9.61
N ALA A 34 -5.72 -4.18 -8.84
CA ALA A 34 -6.99 -3.44 -8.81
C ALA A 34 -6.86 -2.33 -7.76
N VAL A 35 -7.43 -1.16 -8.02
CA VAL A 35 -7.27 -0.01 -7.12
C VAL A 35 -8.63 0.61 -6.77
N THR A 36 -8.83 0.93 -5.49
CA THR A 36 -9.97 1.74 -5.02
C THR A 36 -9.48 2.87 -4.11
N ALA A 37 -10.14 4.02 -4.19
CA ALA A 37 -9.89 5.16 -3.30
C ALA A 37 -10.86 5.22 -2.10
N ARG A 38 -11.84 4.32 -2.06
CA ARG A 38 -12.87 4.29 -1.00
C ARG A 38 -13.07 2.85 -0.51
N PRO A 39 -13.17 2.63 0.81
CA PRO A 39 -13.62 1.36 1.34
C PRO A 39 -15.04 1.09 0.83
N ASP A 40 -15.24 -0.06 0.21
CA ASP A 40 -16.54 -0.52 -0.30
C ASP A 40 -16.97 -1.86 0.32
N GLY A 41 -16.30 -2.26 1.41
CA GLY A 41 -16.55 -3.50 2.14
C GLY A 41 -15.90 -4.74 1.54
N ARG A 42 -15.25 -4.65 0.38
CA ARG A 42 -14.46 -5.75 -0.18
C ARG A 42 -13.16 -5.93 0.61
N PRO A 43 -12.69 -7.18 0.81
CA PRO A 43 -11.37 -7.40 1.37
C PRO A 43 -10.31 -6.83 0.44
N VAL A 44 -9.36 -6.10 1.01
CA VAL A 44 -8.24 -5.50 0.30
C VAL A 44 -6.97 -6.31 0.58
N ALA A 45 -6.13 -6.44 -0.44
CA ALA A 45 -4.83 -7.11 -0.33
C ALA A 45 -3.83 -6.23 0.45
N ALA A 46 -3.87 -4.91 0.24
CA ALA A 46 -3.09 -3.96 1.00
C ALA A 46 -3.73 -2.56 1.01
N VAL A 47 -3.31 -1.74 1.97
CA VAL A 47 -3.67 -0.32 2.08
C VAL A 47 -2.42 0.53 1.84
N VAL A 48 -2.55 1.60 1.05
CA VAL A 48 -1.50 2.62 0.89
C VAL A 48 -2.02 3.93 1.46
N ILE A 49 -1.26 4.52 2.37
CA ILE A 49 -1.63 5.75 3.07
C ILE A 49 -0.61 6.83 2.76
N ASP A 50 -1.08 8.03 2.45
CA ASP A 50 -0.22 9.21 2.42
C ASP A 50 -0.08 9.83 3.81
N ASP A 51 1.15 9.95 4.32
CA ASP A 51 1.41 10.64 5.59
C ASP A 51 1.32 12.16 5.37
N GLY A 52 0.12 12.70 5.64
CA GLY A 52 -0.17 14.14 5.68
C GLY A 52 0.16 14.83 7.02
N GLY A 53 0.70 14.11 8.01
CA GLY A 53 1.21 14.70 9.26
C GLY A 53 0.26 14.70 10.46
N GLU A 54 -1.06 14.67 10.30
CA GLU A 54 -1.99 14.80 11.45
C GLU A 54 -2.15 13.51 12.27
N ALA A 55 -2.59 12.43 11.64
CA ALA A 55 -2.60 11.08 12.20
C ALA A 55 -2.73 10.07 11.08
N LEU A 56 -2.10 8.91 11.21
CA LEU A 56 -2.36 7.81 10.30
C LEU A 56 -3.69 7.18 10.69
N PRO A 57 -4.58 6.88 9.73
CA PRO A 57 -5.72 6.02 10.01
C PRO A 57 -5.22 4.67 10.53
N ASP A 58 -6.03 4.03 11.37
CA ASP A 58 -5.74 2.69 11.86
C ASP A 58 -5.65 1.73 10.66
N PRO A 59 -4.48 1.10 10.42
CA PRO A 59 -4.31 0.15 9.31
C PRO A 59 -5.19 -1.10 9.45
N GLY A 60 -5.76 -1.35 10.63
CA GLY A 60 -6.49 -2.57 10.92
C GLY A 60 -5.58 -3.80 10.75
N GLU A 61 -6.16 -4.88 10.21
CA GLU A 61 -5.43 -6.15 9.98
C GLU A 61 -4.79 -6.24 8.59
N SER A 62 -5.08 -5.28 7.70
CA SER A 62 -4.59 -5.31 6.33
C SER A 62 -3.12 -4.88 6.24
N PRO A 63 -2.30 -5.56 5.42
CA PRO A 63 -0.95 -5.11 5.11
C PRO A 63 -0.96 -3.65 4.66
N THR A 64 -0.19 -2.80 5.32
CA THR A 64 -0.24 -1.35 5.08
C THR A 64 1.13 -0.81 4.67
N VAL A 65 1.14 0.01 3.63
CA VAL A 65 2.27 0.82 3.19
C VAL A 65 1.98 2.29 3.47
N VAL A 66 2.91 2.99 4.10
CA VAL A 66 2.82 4.44 4.33
C VAL A 66 3.84 5.17 3.48
N LEU A 67 3.37 6.16 2.74
CA LEU A 67 4.18 7.09 1.97
C LEU A 67 4.51 8.28 2.85
N THR A 68 5.76 8.46 3.26
CA THR A 68 6.13 9.53 4.21
C THR A 68 7.41 10.25 3.82
N GLY A 69 7.50 11.55 4.13
CA GLY A 69 8.74 12.32 4.05
C GLY A 69 9.58 12.29 5.34
N ASP A 70 9.10 11.67 6.42
CA ASP A 70 9.80 11.59 7.72
C ASP A 70 9.72 10.16 8.29
N VAL A 71 10.52 9.26 7.72
CA VAL A 71 10.65 7.86 8.21
C VAL A 71 11.09 7.82 9.68
N GLU A 72 11.92 8.76 10.12
CA GLU A 72 12.41 8.83 11.50
C GLU A 72 11.31 9.11 12.50
N ARG A 73 10.26 9.86 12.13
CA ARG A 73 9.08 10.08 12.98
C ARG A 73 8.39 8.76 13.30
N PHE A 74 8.28 7.84 12.34
CA PHE A 74 7.65 6.54 12.55
C PHE A 74 8.51 5.64 13.41
N ARG A 75 9.84 5.66 13.20
CA ARG A 75 10.81 4.96 14.05
C ARG A 75 10.74 5.44 15.50
N ARG A 76 10.74 6.76 15.72
CA ARG A 76 10.65 7.38 17.05
C ARG A 76 9.34 7.06 17.77
N ARG A 77 8.22 7.00 17.04
CA ARG A 77 6.90 6.65 17.58
C ARG A 77 6.73 5.15 17.85
N GLY A 78 7.65 4.30 17.39
CA GLY A 78 7.54 2.86 17.52
C GLY A 78 6.35 2.27 16.77
N VAL A 79 5.95 2.88 15.64
CA VAL A 79 4.84 2.37 14.83
C VAL A 79 5.29 1.06 14.17
N GLY A 80 4.85 -0.06 14.75
CA GLY A 80 5.05 -1.40 14.19
C GLY A 80 3.89 -1.80 13.27
N GLY A 81 4.09 -2.85 12.46
CA GLY A 81 3.04 -3.44 11.64
C GLY A 81 2.76 -2.75 10.30
N VAL A 82 3.45 -1.65 9.99
CA VAL A 82 3.36 -0.96 8.70
C VAL A 82 4.70 -1.00 7.96
N SER A 83 4.63 -1.05 6.62
CA SER A 83 5.79 -0.81 5.75
C SER A 83 5.88 0.66 5.39
N LEU A 84 7.11 1.19 5.31
CA LEU A 84 7.35 2.58 4.95
C LEU A 84 7.97 2.66 3.56
N VAL A 85 7.54 3.67 2.80
CA VAL A 85 8.13 4.13 1.54
C VAL A 85 8.40 5.63 1.69
N GLU A 86 9.64 6.03 1.46
CA GLU A 86 10.07 7.42 1.59
C GLU A 86 9.68 8.22 0.34
N LYS A 87 9.16 9.44 0.55
CA LYS A 87 8.95 10.43 -0.51
C LYS A 87 10.27 11.16 -0.81
N PRO A 88 10.54 11.60 -2.06
CA PRO A 88 9.68 11.47 -3.24
C PRO A 88 9.63 10.03 -3.77
N LEU A 89 8.48 9.64 -4.31
CA LEU A 89 8.24 8.31 -4.87
C LEU A 89 8.95 8.21 -6.23
N LEU A 90 10.24 7.86 -6.20
CA LEU A 90 11.06 7.71 -7.38
C LEU A 90 11.07 6.25 -7.83
N GLY A 91 10.77 6.02 -9.10
CA GLY A 91 10.81 4.69 -9.71
C GLY A 91 9.71 3.76 -9.17
N ASP A 92 10.10 2.54 -8.80
CA ASP A 92 9.23 1.40 -8.49
C ASP A 92 9.15 1.07 -6.98
N ALA A 93 9.60 1.99 -6.11
CA ALA A 93 9.73 1.72 -4.67
C ALA A 93 8.43 1.26 -3.99
N LEU A 94 7.29 1.85 -4.37
CA LEU A 94 5.98 1.43 -3.87
C LEU A 94 5.62 0.03 -4.36
N SER A 95 5.80 -0.22 -5.66
CA SER A 95 5.50 -1.47 -6.35
C SER A 95 6.30 -2.64 -5.77
N VAL A 96 7.60 -2.46 -5.62
CA VAL A 96 8.50 -3.43 -4.99
C VAL A 96 8.07 -3.73 -3.55
N ARG A 97 7.65 -2.71 -2.80
CA ARG A 97 7.20 -2.89 -1.42
C ARG A 97 5.87 -3.65 -1.35
N LEU A 98 4.92 -3.33 -2.22
CA LEU A 98 3.65 -4.05 -2.34
C LEU A 98 3.89 -5.51 -2.73
N GLU A 99 4.76 -5.78 -3.71
CA GLU A 99 5.11 -7.14 -4.07
C GLU A 99 5.71 -7.94 -2.92
N GLN A 100 6.61 -7.34 -2.14
CA GLN A 100 7.22 -7.99 -0.98
C GLN A 100 6.19 -8.31 0.11
N LEU A 101 5.23 -7.41 0.33
CA LEU A 101 4.15 -7.60 1.29
C LEU A 101 3.15 -8.67 0.86
N LEU A 102 2.85 -8.72 -0.44
CA LEU A 102 1.82 -9.59 -0.99
C LEU A 102 2.35 -10.96 -1.42
N LYS A 103 3.67 -11.13 -1.54
CA LYS A 103 4.29 -12.44 -1.76
C LYS A 103 3.97 -13.31 -0.54
N PRO A 104 3.32 -14.48 -0.74
CA PRO A 104 3.03 -15.38 0.35
C PRO A 104 4.36 -15.75 1.01
N SER A 105 4.49 -15.51 2.32
CA SER A 105 5.64 -15.96 3.09
C SER A 105 5.70 -17.48 2.98
N ILE A 106 6.59 -17.99 2.15
CA ILE A 106 6.89 -19.43 2.02
C ILE A 106 7.67 -19.94 3.26
N LEU A 107 7.65 -19.19 4.37
CA LEU A 107 8.39 -19.43 5.59
C LEU A 107 7.47 -19.41 6.81
N SER A 108 6.43 -20.23 6.80
CA SER A 108 5.85 -20.79 8.04
C SER A 108 5.27 -22.18 7.79
N SER A 109 6.12 -23.07 7.31
CA SER A 109 5.98 -24.50 7.59
C SER A 109 7.33 -24.98 8.07
N ARG A 110 7.50 -25.02 9.40
CA ARG A 110 8.42 -25.96 10.02
C ARG A 110 7.67 -26.73 11.11
N PRO A 111 7.93 -28.05 11.17
CA PRO A 111 7.10 -29.06 11.83
C PRO A 111 7.13 -28.99 13.36
#